data_AF-A0A3D1B9C9-F1
#
_entry.id   AF-A0A3D1B9C9-F1
#
_cell.length_a   1.000
_cell.length_b   1.000
_cell.length_c   1.000
_cell.angle_alpha   90.00
_cell.angle_beta   90.00
_cell.angle_gamma   90.00
#
_symmetry.space_group_name_H-M   'P 1'
#
loop_
_entity.id
_entity.type
_entity.pdbx_description
1 polymer ?
#
loop_
_entity_poly.entity_id
_entity_poly.type
_entity_poly.pdbx_seq_one_letter_code
_entity_poly.pdbx_strand_id
1 'polypeptide(L)' 'ISQASNDARSSLVEQTILLEKDVGSLSLRKVSNTTVDYSNKSGWYLDLIKPNMSGTTGQQGERVVSAPILRNG' A
#
# COMPACT_ATOMS: atom_id res chain seq x y z
N ILE A 1 30.47 6.27 1.05
CA ILE A 1 29.32 6.64 0.20
C ILE A 1 28.22 7.07 1.16
N SER A 2 28.02 8.38 1.34
CA SER A 2 26.92 8.89 2.15
C SER A 2 25.63 8.74 1.35
N GLN A 3 24.82 7.74 1.70
CA GLN A 3 23.46 7.64 1.19
C GLN A 3 22.70 8.85 1.71
N ALA A 4 22.29 9.75 0.82
CA ALA A 4 21.37 10.81 1.18
C ALA A 4 20.06 10.17 1.64
N SER A 5 19.80 10.15 2.95
CA SER A 5 18.51 9.80 3.51
C SER A 5 17.56 10.98 3.34
N ASN A 6 17.15 11.24 2.10
CA ASN A 6 15.87 11.89 1.85
C ASN A 6 14.87 10.75 1.77
N ASP A 7 14.07 10.55 2.82
CA ASP A 7 13.12 9.44 2.92
C ASP A 7 12.20 9.43 1.70
N ALA A 8 12.52 8.63 0.68
CA ALA A 8 11.81 8.63 -0.60
C ALA A 8 10.30 8.42 -0.41
N ARG A 9 9.90 7.69 0.64
CA ARG A 9 8.50 7.49 1.02
C ARG A 9 7.80 8.74 1.54
N SER A 10 8.51 9.66 2.19
CA SER A 10 7.93 10.94 2.64
C SER A 10 7.42 11.81 1.49
N SER A 11 7.99 11.64 0.29
CA SER A 11 7.54 12.32 -0.94
C SER A 11 6.29 11.71 -1.57
N LEU A 12 5.83 10.56 -1.06
CA LEU A 12 4.68 9.81 -1.55
C LEU A 12 3.53 9.89 -0.54
N VAL A 13 2.31 9.65 -1.00
CA VAL A 13 1.14 9.44 -0.15
C VAL A 13 1.01 7.96 0.20
N GLU A 14 0.88 7.64 1.47
CA GLU A 14 0.58 6.29 1.90
C GLU A 14 -0.89 5.92 1.61
N GLN A 15 -1.08 4.74 1.06
CA GLN A 15 -2.35 4.01 1.07
C GLN A 15 -2.24 2.82 2.02
N THR A 16 -3.37 2.40 2.59
CA THR A 16 -3.43 1.33 3.59
C THR A 16 -4.56 0.35 3.27
N ILE A 17 -4.33 -0.94 3.52
CA ILE A 17 -5.42 -1.92 3.58
C ILE A 17 -6.16 -1.69 4.90
N LEU A 18 -7.42 -1.29 4.83
CA LEU A 18 -8.26 -0.92 5.99
C LEU A 18 -9.01 -2.11 6.58
N LEU A 19 -9.39 -3.07 5.74
CA LEU A 19 -10.21 -4.21 6.13
C LEU A 19 -9.93 -5.41 5.23
N GLU A 20 -9.96 -6.59 5.82
CA GLU A 20 -10.04 -7.88 5.13
C GLU A 20 -11.30 -8.59 5.65
N LYS A 21 -12.15 -9.08 4.75
CA LYS A 21 -13.43 -9.69 5.11
C LYS A 21 -13.92 -10.65 4.04
N ASP A 22 -14.53 -11.76 4.47
CA ASP A 22 -15.26 -12.65 3.59
C ASP A 22 -16.67 -12.13 3.29
N VAL A 23 -17.02 -12.10 2.00
CA VAL A 23 -18.33 -11.73 1.49
C VAL A 23 -18.82 -12.86 0.58
N GLY A 24 -19.71 -13.70 1.11
CA GLY A 24 -20.10 -14.94 0.45
C GLY A 24 -18.90 -15.89 0.35
N SER A 25 -18.55 -16.29 -0.87
CA SER A 25 -17.38 -17.15 -1.16
C SER A 25 -16.09 -16.39 -1.46
N LEU A 26 -16.12 -15.05 -1.41
CA LEU A 26 -14.97 -14.21 -1.77
C LEU A 26 -14.30 -13.66 -0.51
N SER A 27 -12.97 -13.73 -0.45
CA SER A 27 -12.16 -12.99 0.51
C SER A 27 -11.75 -11.65 -0.09
N LEU A 28 -12.25 -10.55 0.47
CA LEU A 28 -12.08 -9.21 -0.06
C LEU A 28 -11.21 -8.35 0.85
N ARG A 29 -10.57 -7.33 0.26
CA ARG A 29 -9.87 -6.27 0.99
C ARG A 29 -10.37 -4.90 0.58
N LYS A 30 -10.50 -4.00 1.56
CA LYS A 30 -10.77 -2.58 1.35
C LYS A 30 -9.49 -1.79 1.52
N VAL A 31 -9.12 -0.99 0.52
CA VAL A 31 -7.97 -0.07 0.56
C VAL A 31 -8.47 1.36 0.83
N SER A 32 -7.63 2.21 1.40
CA SER A 32 -7.89 3.65 1.50
C SER A 32 -8.07 4.29 0.13
N ASN A 33 -8.74 5.44 0.12
CA ASN A 33 -8.88 6.30 -1.06
C ASN A 33 -8.32 7.69 -0.75
N THR A 34 -7.09 7.75 -0.27
CA THR A 34 -6.44 9.01 0.08
C THR A 34 -6.02 9.72 -1.20
N THR A 35 -6.51 10.96 -1.40
CA THR A 35 -6.17 11.75 -2.59
C THR A 35 -4.68 12.05 -2.65
N VAL A 36 -4.08 11.92 -3.85
CA VAL A 36 -2.71 12.35 -4.11
C VAL A 36 -2.72 13.77 -4.64
N ASP A 37 -2.22 14.72 -3.85
CA ASP A 37 -1.93 16.07 -4.31
C ASP A 37 -0.55 16.10 -4.99
N TYR A 38 -0.56 16.08 -6.33
CA TYR A 38 0.66 16.06 -7.14
C TYR A 38 1.43 17.40 -7.17
N SER A 39 0.89 18.47 -6.59
CA SER A 39 1.67 19.70 -6.40
C SER A 39 2.75 19.54 -5.31
N ASN A 40 2.53 18.62 -4.37
CA ASN A 40 3.36 18.43 -3.18
C ASN A 40 3.90 17.01 -3.02
N LYS A 41 3.35 16.04 -3.75
CA LYS A 41 3.69 14.62 -3.68
C LYS A 41 4.01 14.06 -5.05
N SER A 42 4.94 13.10 -5.09
CA SER A 42 5.41 12.47 -6.33
C SER A 42 4.63 11.22 -6.72
N GLY A 43 3.66 10.79 -5.91
CA GLY A 43 2.89 9.57 -6.14
C GLY A 43 2.39 8.96 -4.84
N TRP A 44 2.22 7.64 -4.84
CA TRP A 44 1.72 6.88 -3.70
C TRP A 44 2.43 5.53 -3.54
N TYR A 45 2.29 4.93 -2.36
CA TYR A 45 2.66 3.55 -2.11
C TYR A 45 1.58 2.84 -1.30
N LEU A 46 1.55 1.51 -1.39
CA LEU A 46 0.72 0.64 -0.57
C LEU A 46 1.59 -0.50 -0.06
N ASP A 47 1.79 -0.58 1.25
CA ASP A 47 2.41 -1.75 1.85
C ASP A 47 1.37 -2.88 1.94
N LEU A 48 1.73 -4.07 1.47
CA LEU A 48 0.88 -5.26 1.49
C LEU A 48 0.89 -5.91 2.88
N ILE A 49 0.38 -5.19 3.87
CA ILE A 49 0.31 -5.58 5.27
C ILE A 49 -1.14 -5.83 5.65
N LYS A 50 -1.41 -6.90 6.40
CA LYS A 50 -2.78 -7.20 6.85
C LYS A 50 -3.33 -6.10 7.79
N PRO A 51 -4.62 -5.74 7.65
CA PRO A 51 -5.25 -4.72 8.48
C PRO A 51 -5.39 -5.17 9.94
N ASN A 52 -5.49 -4.20 10.86
CA ASN A 52 -5.81 -4.42 12.28
C ASN A 52 -4.81 -5.33 13.03
N MET A 53 -3.56 -5.40 12.57
CA MET A 53 -2.47 -6.10 13.26
C MET A 53 -1.44 -5.08 13.76
N SER A 54 -1.04 -5.20 15.03
CA SER A 54 0.02 -4.37 15.62
C SER A 54 1.40 -4.97 15.36
N GLY A 55 2.42 -4.13 15.24
CA GLY A 55 3.81 -4.54 15.07
C GLY A 55 4.05 -5.37 13.80
N THR A 56 5.00 -6.31 13.88
CA THR A 56 5.40 -7.15 12.74
C THR A 56 4.40 -8.26 12.41
N THR A 57 3.40 -8.49 13.26
CA THR A 57 2.37 -9.53 13.08
C THR A 57 1.57 -9.36 11.78
N GLY A 58 1.43 -8.11 11.31
CA GLY A 58 0.82 -7.78 10.02
C GLY A 58 1.64 -8.18 8.77
N GLN A 59 2.95 -8.41 8.94
CA GLN A 59 3.92 -8.60 7.87
C GLN A 59 4.06 -10.08 7.52
N GLN A 60 3.12 -10.61 6.74
CA GLN A 60 3.09 -12.04 6.40
C GLN A 60 3.91 -12.41 5.17
N GLY A 61 4.78 -11.50 4.70
CA GLY A 61 5.63 -11.74 3.53
C GLY A 61 4.91 -11.69 2.19
N GLU A 62 3.74 -11.04 2.13
CA GLU A 62 3.01 -10.79 0.87
C GLU A 62 3.85 -9.93 -0.09
N ARG A 63 3.92 -10.36 -1.36
CA ARG A 63 4.77 -9.74 -2.39
C ARG A 63 4.07 -9.79 -3.75
N VAL A 64 4.39 -8.81 -4.58
CA VAL A 64 4.05 -8.85 -6.01
C VAL A 64 5.09 -9.72 -6.71
N VAL A 65 4.71 -10.93 -7.13
CA VAL A 65 5.59 -11.89 -7.83
C VAL A 65 5.26 -12.04 -9.31
N SER A 66 4.22 -11.36 -9.78
CA SER A 66 3.76 -11.36 -11.16
C SER A 66 3.58 -9.92 -11.65
N ALA A 67 3.83 -9.68 -12.95
CA ALA A 67 3.66 -8.36 -13.52
C ALA A 67 2.20 -7.89 -13.44
N PRO A 68 1.92 -6.67 -12.93
CA PRO A 68 0.57 -6.12 -12.90
C PRO A 68 0.11 -5.75 -14.30
N ILE A 69 -1.20 -5.88 -14.55
CA ILE A 69 -1.83 -5.42 -15.78
C ILE A 69 -2.49 -4.07 -15.50
N LEU A 70 -2.11 -3.04 -16.24
CA LEU A 70 -2.75 -1.73 -16.22
C LEU A 70 -3.80 -1.66 -17.33
N ARG A 71 -5.07 -1.43 -16.98
CA ARG A 71 -6.16 -1.20 -17.94
C ARG A 71 -6.93 0.05 -17.52
N ASN A 72 -6.82 1.11 -18.32
CA ASN A 72 -7.64 2.33 -18.26
C ASN A 72 -7.89 2.87 -16.84
N GLY A 73 -6.82 3.34 -16.19
CA GLY A 73 -6.85 3.88 -14.81
C GLY A 73 -7.85 5.00 -14.59
#